data_AF-A0A3D3P2D8-F1
#
_entry.id   AF-A0A3D3P2D8-F1
#
_cell.length_a   1.000
_cell.length_b   1.000
_cell.length_c   1.000
_cell.angle_alpha   90.00
_cell.angle_beta   90.00
_cell.angle_gamma   90.00
#
_symmetry.space_group_name_H-M   'P 1'
#
loop_
_entity.id
_entity.type
_entity.pdbx_description
1 polymer ?
#
loop_
_entity_poly.entity_id
_entity_poly.type
_entity_poly.pdbx_seq_one_letter_code
_entity_poly.pdbx_strand_id
1 'polypeptide(L)'
;MKVLVSIVCSLSILQAKTHPSPSDPQATEEVKILLKRLHDQSGKGIMIGHQDATAYGVGWKSGTGKSDIKEVCGDYPAVYG
;
A
#
# COMPACT_ATOMS: atom_id res chain seq x y z
N MET A 1 -29.31 -52.57 21.63
CA MET A 1 -28.08 -51.90 21.16
C MET A 1 -28.46 -50.56 20.55
N LYS A 2 -28.13 -49.44 21.19
CA LYS A 2 -28.36 -48.09 20.64
C LYS A 2 -27.08 -47.68 19.90
N VAL A 3 -27.13 -47.63 18.58
CA VAL A 3 -26.01 -47.20 17.74
C VAL A 3 -25.91 -45.69 17.83
N LEU A 4 -24.85 -45.20 18.47
CA LEU A 4 -24.54 -43.77 18.55
C LEU A 4 -23.77 -43.38 17.28
N VAL A 5 -24.45 -42.76 16.32
CA VAL A 5 -23.82 -42.19 15.12
C VAL A 5 -23.22 -40.84 15.50
N SER A 6 -21.89 -40.77 15.61
CA SER A 6 -21.16 -39.52 15.83
C SER A 6 -20.99 -38.81 14.49
N ILE A 7 -21.82 -37.79 14.22
CA ILE A 7 -21.64 -36.89 13.09
C ILE A 7 -20.55 -35.88 13.50
N VAL A 8 -19.32 -36.12 13.07
CA VAL A 8 -18.24 -35.13 13.18
C VAL A 8 -18.41 -34.15 12.02
N CYS A 9 -19.16 -33.09 12.25
CA CYS A 9 -19.24 -31.97 11.30
C CYS A 9 -17.97 -31.13 11.47
N SER A 10 -16.96 -31.37 10.63
CA SER A 10 -15.79 -30.51 10.55
C SER A 10 -16.20 -29.16 9.97
N LEU A 11 -16.48 -28.19 10.85
CA LEU A 11 -16.57 -26.77 10.47
C LEU A 11 -15.17 -26.32 10.02
N SER A 12 -14.91 -26.37 8.72
CA SER A 12 -13.84 -25.59 8.11
C SER A 12 -14.24 -24.12 8.21
N ILE A 13 -13.74 -23.41 9.22
CA ILE A 13 -13.86 -21.95 9.28
C ILE A 13 -13.13 -21.41 8.05
N LEU A 14 -13.88 -20.99 7.02
CA LEU A 14 -13.31 -20.17 5.96
C LEU A 14 -12.88 -18.86 6.61
N GLN A 15 -11.59 -18.75 6.90
CA GLN A 15 -11.00 -17.52 7.35
C GLN A 15 -10.99 -16.56 6.15
N ALA A 16 -11.98 -15.67 6.09
CA ALA A 16 -12.00 -14.60 5.11
C ALA A 16 -10.75 -13.76 5.30
N LYS A 17 -9.83 -13.78 4.33
CA LYS A 17 -8.72 -12.83 4.33
C LYS A 17 -9.32 -11.43 4.18
N THR A 18 -9.19 -10.62 5.21
CA THR A 18 -9.62 -9.23 5.17
C THR A 18 -8.70 -8.49 4.23
N HIS A 19 -9.17 -8.26 3.00
CA HIS A 19 -8.48 -7.39 2.06
C HIS A 19 -8.58 -5.94 2.56
N PRO A 20 -7.53 -5.13 2.38
CA PRO A 20 -7.59 -3.73 2.75
C PRO A 20 -8.69 -3.04 1.92
N SER A 21 -9.60 -2.36 2.61
CA SER A 21 -10.63 -1.53 1.98
C SER A 21 -10.36 -0.06 2.29
N PRO A 22 -10.52 0.86 1.31
CA PRO A 22 -10.49 2.28 1.59
C PRO A 22 -11.55 2.68 2.63
N SER A 23 -11.28 3.74 3.39
CA SER A 23 -12.25 4.29 4.35
C SER A 23 -13.46 4.93 3.66
N ASP A 24 -13.27 5.46 2.45
CA ASP A 24 -14.33 5.92 1.58
C ASP A 24 -14.92 4.74 0.78
N PRO A 25 -16.21 4.37 0.99
CA PRO A 25 -16.86 3.31 0.23
C PRO A 25 -17.00 3.63 -1.26
N GLN A 26 -16.94 4.91 -1.64
CA GLN A 26 -17.03 5.38 -3.03
C GLN A 26 -15.65 5.64 -3.66
N ALA A 27 -14.57 5.20 -3.01
CA ALA A 27 -13.22 5.33 -3.55
C ALA A 27 -13.12 4.78 -4.98
N THR A 28 -12.38 5.50 -5.83
CA THR A 28 -12.17 5.09 -7.21
C THR A 28 -11.34 3.81 -7.31
N GLU A 29 -11.33 3.18 -8.49
CA GLU A 29 -10.52 1.98 -8.71
C GLU A 29 -9.02 2.26 -8.54
N GLU A 30 -8.54 3.45 -8.89
CA GLU A 30 -7.14 3.86 -8.69
C GLU A 30 -6.76 3.87 -7.21
N VAL A 31 -7.63 4.36 -6.33
CA VAL A 31 -7.41 4.38 -4.88
C VAL A 31 -7.39 2.96 -4.31
N LYS A 32 -8.31 2.09 -4.76
CA LYS A 32 -8.34 0.67 -4.36
C LYS A 32 -7.05 -0.04 -4.78
N ILE A 33 -6.59 0.20 -6.01
CA ILE A 33 -5.33 -0.35 -6.53
C ILE A 33 -4.13 0.20 -5.75
N LEU A 34 -4.08 1.49 -5.46
CA LEU A 34 -3.03 2.11 -4.66
C LEU A 34 -2.95 1.46 -3.28
N LEU A 35 -4.06 1.37 -2.56
CA LEU A 35 -4.11 0.75 -1.24
C LEU A 35 -3.64 -0.72 -1.28
N LYS A 36 -4.09 -1.48 -2.28
CA LYS A 36 -3.63 -2.86 -2.48
C LYS A 36 -2.11 -2.92 -2.67
N ARG A 37 -1.54 -2.07 -3.53
CA ARG A 37 -0.09 -2.01 -3.79
C ARG A 37 0.71 -1.66 -2.54
N LEU A 38 0.24 -0.69 -1.75
CA LEU A 38 0.88 -0.32 -0.48
C LEU A 38 0.93 -1.51 0.48
N HIS A 39 -0.17 -2.26 0.61
CA HIS A 39 -0.21 -3.47 1.43
C HIS A 39 0.66 -4.60 0.88
N ASP A 40 0.63 -4.84 -0.43
CA ASP A 40 1.46 -5.86 -1.08
C ASP A 40 2.97 -5.56 -0.93
N GLN A 41 3.34 -4.28 -0.81
CA GLN A 41 4.72 -3.84 -0.62
C GLN A 41 5.15 -3.88 0.85
N SER A 42 4.20 -3.90 1.79
CA SER A 42 4.48 -3.99 3.21
C SER A 42 5.32 -5.23 3.54
N GLY A 43 6.41 -5.05 4.26
CA GLY A 43 7.36 -6.10 4.61
C GLY A 43 8.40 -6.46 3.53
N LYS A 44 8.31 -5.89 2.32
CA LYS A 44 9.32 -6.07 1.26
C LYS A 44 10.40 -5.00 1.26
N GLY A 45 10.13 -3.85 1.88
CA GLY A 45 11.04 -2.71 1.95
C GLY A 45 10.34 -1.45 2.44
N ILE A 46 11.07 -0.33 2.41
CA ILE A 46 10.58 0.99 2.83
C ILE A 46 10.54 1.90 1.61
N MET A 47 9.39 2.54 1.36
CA MET A 47 9.26 3.59 0.36
C MET A 47 9.72 4.93 0.97
N ILE A 48 10.70 5.58 0.35
CA ILE A 48 11.20 6.88 0.80
C ILE A 48 10.30 7.98 0.24
N GLY A 49 9.87 8.89 1.12
CA GLY A 49 9.08 10.07 0.76
C GLY A 49 9.83 11.38 0.97
N HIS A 50 9.45 12.41 0.22
CA HIS A 50 9.99 13.76 0.38
C HIS A 50 8.87 14.79 0.21
N GLN A 51 8.76 15.68 1.19
CA GLN A 51 7.84 16.82 1.14
C GLN A 51 8.31 17.79 0.06
N ASP A 52 7.38 18.30 -0.75
CA ASP A 52 7.68 19.34 -1.75
C ASP A 52 8.79 18.91 -2.74
N ALA A 53 8.87 17.60 -3.01
CA ALA A 53 10.03 16.95 -3.63
C ALA A 53 10.47 17.52 -4.98
N THR A 54 9.54 18.13 -5.71
CA THR A 54 9.75 18.78 -7.01
C THR A 54 9.36 20.25 -7.01
N ALA A 55 8.92 20.78 -5.87
CA ALA A 55 8.57 22.18 -5.71
C ALA A 55 9.80 23.03 -5.34
N TYR A 56 10.74 22.51 -4.55
CA TYR A 56 12.02 23.16 -4.29
C TYR A 56 13.11 22.18 -3.82
N GLY A 57 14.35 22.69 -3.76
CA GLY A 57 15.49 21.99 -3.21
C GLY A 57 16.70 22.92 -3.08
N VAL A 58 17.88 22.36 -2.85
CA VAL A 58 19.09 23.16 -2.66
C VAL A 58 19.45 23.91 -3.95
N GLY A 59 19.32 25.24 -3.92
CA GLY A 59 19.72 26.11 -5.03
C GLY A 59 18.73 26.16 -6.21
N TRP A 60 17.53 25.59 -6.07
CA TRP A 60 16.51 25.64 -7.12
C TRP A 60 15.10 25.67 -6.55
N LYS A 61 14.14 26.12 -7.37
CA LYS A 61 12.70 26.11 -7.08
C LYS A 61 11.91 25.74 -8.33
N SER A 62 10.63 25.45 -8.14
CA SER A 62 9.56 25.11 -9.09
C SER A 62 9.82 25.36 -10.57
N GLY A 63 9.39 24.43 -11.43
CA GLY A 63 9.46 24.57 -12.89
C GLY A 63 10.75 24.01 -13.52
N THR A 64 11.62 23.40 -12.71
CA THR A 64 12.88 22.78 -13.17
C THR A 64 12.75 21.27 -13.37
N GLY A 65 11.71 20.63 -12.82
CA GLY A 65 11.56 19.17 -12.79
C GLY A 65 12.61 18.45 -11.92
N LYS A 66 13.37 19.20 -11.09
CA LYS A 66 14.42 18.67 -10.22
C LYS A 66 13.85 18.02 -8.96
N SER A 67 14.70 17.24 -8.29
CA SER A 67 14.49 16.71 -6.94
C SER A 67 15.85 16.42 -6.31
N ASP A 68 16.07 16.85 -5.08
CA ASP A 68 17.35 16.62 -4.39
C ASP A 68 17.61 15.11 -4.19
N ILE A 69 16.55 14.32 -3.94
CA ILE A 69 16.67 12.85 -3.87
C ILE A 69 17.12 12.27 -5.22
N LYS A 70 16.59 12.77 -6.35
CA LYS A 70 17.03 12.31 -7.67
C LYS A 70 18.47 12.67 -7.95
N GLU A 71 18.88 13.88 -7.58
CA GLU A 71 20.25 14.34 -7.81
C GLU A 71 21.27 13.54 -7.01
N VAL A 72 20.92 13.15 -5.77
CA VAL A 72 21.81 12.40 -4.88
C VAL A 72 21.74 10.89 -5.07
N CYS A 73 20.54 10.33 -5.24
CA CYS A 73 20.28 8.89 -5.25
C CYS A 73 20.05 8.32 -6.67
N GLY A 74 19.90 9.16 -7.69
CA GLY A 74 19.70 8.75 -9.08
C GLY A 74 18.24 8.48 -9.49
N ASP A 75 17.29 8.52 -8.57
CA ASP A 75 15.85 8.35 -8.84
C ASP A 75 15.00 9.24 -7.91
N TYR A 76 13.75 9.50 -8.29
CA TYR A 76 12.82 10.29 -7.50
C TYR A 76 12.36 9.56 -6.21
N PRO A 77 11.82 10.28 -5.21
CA PRO A 77 11.14 9.62 -4.09
C PRO A 77 9.98 8.77 -4.57
N ALA A 78 9.70 7.70 -3.83
CA ALA A 78 8.55 6.85 -4.07
C ALA A 78 7.23 7.52 -3.62
N VAL A 79 7.29 8.40 -2.61
CA VAL A 79 6.14 9.14 -2.08
C VAL A 79 6.41 10.64 -2.14
N TYR A 80 5.51 11.37 -2.76
CA TYR A 80 5.56 12.83 -2.85
C TYR A 80 4.61 13.40 -1.81
N GLY A 81 5.13 14.22 -0.92
CA GLY A 81 4.35 14.95 0.09
C GLY A 81 4.04 16.38 -0.31
#